data_AF-A0A1R1AH81-F1
#
_entry.id   AF-A0A1R1AH81-F1
#
_cell.length_a   1.000
_cell.length_b   1.000
_cell.length_c   1.000
_cell.angle_alpha   90.00
_cell.angle_beta   90.00
_cell.angle_gamma   90.00
#
_symmetry.space_group_name_H-M   'P 1'
#
loop_
_entity.id
_entity.type
_entity.pdbx_description
1 polymer ?
#
loop_
_entity_poly.entity_id
_entity_poly.type
_entity_poly.pdbx_seq_one_letter_code
_entity_poly.pdbx_strand_id
1 'polypeptide(L)'
;MRFVVQGHQSERSATVIWGSVETLSCSSVMWNAFPLHPFEGQGKNRTSKREDLDWGITILQLVIDLFPGMKVVSVGKKAKSSCRKLRIKTIAHLNHPHRADIFREQFDFLFPNRYGDHETTFGPGAT
;
A
#
# COMPACT_ATOMS: atom_id res chain seq x y z
N MET A 1 13.98 -24.23 8.32
CA MET A 1 12.57 -24.13 8.75
C MET A 1 11.73 -23.88 7.50
N ARG A 2 10.83 -24.80 7.12
CA ARG A 2 10.03 -24.70 5.88
C ARG A 2 8.58 -24.47 6.29
N PHE A 3 8.07 -23.27 6.08
CA PHE A 3 6.65 -22.99 6.28
C PHE A 3 5.88 -23.57 5.10
N VAL A 4 5.03 -24.56 5.38
CA VAL A 4 4.06 -25.07 4.41
C VAL A 4 2.76 -24.34 4.69
N VAL A 5 2.38 -23.39 3.83
CA VAL A 5 1.09 -22.69 3.96
C VAL A 5 0.05 -23.43 3.13
N GLN A 6 -0.89 -24.12 3.79
CA GLN A 6 -2.06 -24.70 3.14
C GLN A 6 -3.20 -23.68 3.10
N GLY A 7 -3.84 -23.51 1.93
CA GLY A 7 -5.04 -22.69 1.79
C GLY A 7 -4.81 -21.23 1.35
N HIS A 8 -3.79 -20.94 0.54
CA HIS A 8 -3.61 -19.60 -0.05
C HIS A 8 -4.76 -19.28 -1.02
N GLN A 9 -5.65 -18.37 -0.61
CA GLN A 9 -6.56 -17.69 -1.52
C GLN A 9 -5.79 -16.55 -2.18
N SER A 10 -5.44 -16.69 -3.47
CA SER A 10 -4.87 -15.57 -4.23
C SER A 10 -5.97 -14.54 -4.52
N GLU A 11 -6.01 -13.46 -3.74
CA GLU A 11 -6.90 -12.36 -4.06
C GLU A 11 -6.30 -11.56 -5.23
N ARG A 12 -7.06 -11.43 -6.32
CA ARG A 12 -6.61 -10.74 -7.55
C ARG A 12 -6.01 -9.36 -7.29
N SER A 13 -6.53 -8.62 -6.30
CA SER A 13 -6.00 -7.30 -5.94
C SER A 13 -4.63 -7.36 -5.28
N ALA A 14 -4.37 -8.36 -4.43
CA ALA A 14 -3.06 -8.55 -3.82
C ALA A 14 -2.00 -8.90 -4.87
N THR A 15 -2.32 -9.80 -5.81
CA THR A 15 -1.41 -10.14 -6.92
C THR A 15 -1.02 -8.93 -7.76
N VAL A 16 -1.97 -8.04 -8.05
CA VAL A 16 -1.70 -6.81 -8.81
C VAL A 16 -0.81 -5.85 -8.02
N ILE A 17 -1.10 -5.66 -6.73
CA ILE A 17 -0.30 -4.80 -5.85
C ILE A 17 1.14 -5.30 -5.77
N TRP A 18 1.33 -6.58 -5.44
CA TRP A 18 2.66 -7.12 -5.19
C TRP A 18 3.51 -7.12 -6.45
N GLY A 19 2.94 -7.51 -7.60
CA GLY A 19 3.65 -7.44 -8.87
C GLY A 19 4.05 -6.02 -9.29
N SER A 20 3.32 -4.99 -8.85
CA SER A 20 3.73 -3.59 -9.06
C SER A 20 4.78 -3.14 -8.03
N VAL A 21 4.63 -3.50 -6.76
CA VAL A 21 5.60 -3.12 -5.72
C VAL A 21 6.97 -3.75 -5.94
N GLU A 22 7.02 -4.96 -6.51
CA GLU A 22 8.27 -5.64 -6.90
C GLU A 22 9.10 -4.87 -7.94
N THR A 23 8.52 -3.90 -8.66
CA THR A 23 9.25 -3.07 -9.63
C THR A 23 9.88 -1.83 -9.00
N LEU A 24 9.58 -1.53 -7.72
CA LEU A 24 10.14 -0.38 -7.04
C LEU A 24 11.60 -0.62 -6.65
N SER A 25 12.45 0.36 -6.91
CA SER A 25 13.84 0.38 -6.42
C SER A 25 13.97 0.84 -4.97
N CYS A 26 12.87 1.19 -4.31
CA CYS A 26 12.84 1.66 -2.93
C CYS A 26 11.94 0.79 -2.05
N SER A 27 12.26 0.74 -0.76
CA SER A 27 11.41 0.09 0.23
C SER A 27 10.08 0.82 0.35
N SER A 28 8.98 0.06 0.40
CA SER A 28 7.63 0.60 0.55
C SER A 28 6.97 0.02 1.80
N VAL A 29 6.11 0.82 2.43
CA VAL A 29 5.24 0.38 3.52
C VAL A 29 3.81 0.43 3.01
N MET A 30 3.09 -0.68 3.14
CA MET A 30 1.70 -0.79 2.77
C MET A 30 0.84 -0.94 4.02
N TRP A 31 -0.25 -0.17 4.08
CA TRP A 31 -1.19 -0.25 5.19
C TRP A 31 -2.62 -0.12 4.70
N ASN A 32 -3.53 -0.89 5.32
CA ASN A 32 -4.95 -0.79 5.04
C ASN A 32 -5.54 0.42 5.78
N ALA A 33 -6.24 1.29 5.04
CA ALA A 33 -6.94 2.43 5.64
C ALA A 33 -8.02 2.01 6.66
N PHE A 34 -8.46 0.75 6.60
CA PHE A 34 -9.31 0.09 7.59
C PHE A 34 -8.66 -1.24 7.95
N PRO A 35 -7.80 -1.28 8.99
CA PRO A 35 -6.95 -2.44 9.26
C PRO A 35 -7.72 -3.63 9.86
N LEU A 36 -8.87 -3.37 10.50
CA LEU A 36 -9.64 -4.37 11.21
C LEU A 36 -11.05 -4.49 10.62
N HIS A 37 -11.40 -5.70 10.20
CA HIS A 37 -12.76 -6.04 9.82
C HIS A 37 -13.50 -6.57 11.05
N PRO A 38 -14.68 -6.04 11.38
CA PRO A 38 -15.42 -6.57 12.51
C PRO A 38 -15.95 -7.98 12.21
N PHE A 39 -15.85 -8.86 13.20
CA PHE A 39 -16.20 -10.27 13.09
C PHE A 39 -17.64 -10.52 13.57
N GLU A 40 -18.40 -11.34 12.85
CA GLU A 40 -19.78 -11.75 13.20
C GLU A 40 -19.90 -13.23 13.62
N GLY A 41 -18.81 -13.99 13.58
CA GLY A 41 -18.84 -15.44 13.77
C GLY A 41 -18.76 -16.20 12.45
N GLN A 42 -18.54 -17.52 12.53
CA GLN A 42 -18.48 -18.44 11.39
C GLN A 42 -17.51 -18.04 10.26
N GLY A 43 -16.41 -17.36 10.58
CA GLY A 43 -15.42 -16.95 9.57
C GLY A 43 -15.88 -15.83 8.63
N LYS A 44 -16.97 -15.13 8.94
CA LYS A 44 -17.48 -14.03 8.12
C LYS A 44 -17.21 -12.67 8.77
N ASN A 45 -16.71 -11.76 7.94
CA ASN A 45 -16.59 -10.35 8.28
C ASN A 45 -17.96 -9.68 8.08
N ARG A 46 -18.43 -8.93 9.08
CA ARG A 46 -19.59 -8.05 8.87
C ARG A 46 -19.18 -6.78 8.13
N THR A 47 -20.15 -6.11 7.52
CA THR A 47 -19.93 -4.77 6.98
C THR A 47 -19.53 -3.82 8.13
N SER A 48 -18.46 -3.06 7.92
CA SER A 48 -17.99 -2.04 8.87
C SER A 48 -19.07 -0.96 9.05
N LYS A 49 -19.40 -0.66 10.31
CA LYS A 49 -20.23 0.50 10.69
C LYS A 49 -19.35 1.73 10.70
N ARG A 50 -19.98 2.91 10.72
CA ARG A 50 -19.27 4.21 10.72
C ARG A 50 -18.31 4.34 11.90
N GLU A 51 -18.72 3.88 13.08
CA GLU A 51 -17.89 3.85 14.29
C GLU A 51 -16.61 3.01 14.12
N ASP A 52 -16.70 1.84 13.48
CA ASP A 52 -15.53 1.00 13.21
C ASP A 52 -14.55 1.71 12.26
N LEU A 53 -15.09 2.44 11.28
CA LEU A 53 -14.29 3.21 10.33
C LEU A 53 -13.60 4.40 11.02
N ASP A 54 -14.30 5.08 11.92
CA ASP A 54 -13.75 6.23 12.64
C ASP A 54 -12.70 5.79 13.68
N TRP A 55 -12.88 4.63 14.33
CA TRP A 55 -11.82 4.01 15.14
C TRP A 55 -10.61 3.56 14.32
N GLY A 56 -10.84 2.92 13.17
CA GLY A 56 -9.75 2.45 12.29
C GLY A 56 -8.90 3.60 11.75
N ILE A 57 -9.48 4.79 11.60
CA ILE A 57 -8.78 6.01 11.20
C ILE A 57 -7.75 6.44 12.25
N THR A 58 -8.02 6.26 13.55
CA THR A 58 -7.06 6.56 14.62
C THR A 58 -5.79 5.71 14.49
N ILE A 59 -5.94 4.42 14.13
CA ILE A 59 -4.81 3.52 13.90
C ILE A 59 -4.00 3.99 12.69
N LEU A 60 -4.66 4.41 11.61
CA LEU A 60 -3.98 4.95 10.44
C LEU A 60 -3.12 6.17 10.79
N GLN A 61 -3.60 7.06 11.67
CA GLN A 61 -2.81 8.21 12.13
C GLN A 61 -1.53 7.75 12.86
N LEU A 62 -1.64 6.80 13.79
CA LEU A 62 -0.48 6.25 14.50
C LEU A 62 0.55 5.64 13.55
N VAL A 63 0.10 4.93 12.51
CA VAL A 63 0.99 4.36 11.50
C VAL A 63 1.73 5.45 10.72
N ILE A 64 1.04 6.52 10.33
CA ILE A 64 1.68 7.65 9.64
C ILE A 64 2.73 8.32 10.55
N ASP A 65 2.44 8.47 11.83
CA ASP A 65 3.35 9.10 12.80
C ASP A 65 4.64 8.28 13.01
N LEU A 66 4.62 6.96 12.76
CA LEU A 66 5.82 6.11 12.76
C LEU A 66 6.77 6.36 11.58
N PHE A 67 6.28 7.01 10.50
CA PHE A 67 7.02 7.24 9.27
C PHE A 67 7.06 8.73 8.89
N PRO A 68 7.68 9.59 9.72
CA PRO A 68 7.72 11.02 9.47
C PRO A 68 8.39 11.34 8.12
N GLY A 69 7.75 12.22 7.34
CA GLY A 69 8.27 12.67 6.04
C GLY A 69 8.08 11.69 4.87
N MET A 70 7.44 10.52 5.09
CA MET A 70 7.17 9.60 3.99
C MET A 70 6.17 10.16 2.98
N LYS A 71 6.44 9.90 1.71
CA LYS A 71 5.51 10.20 0.61
C LYS A 71 4.33 9.21 0.68
N VAL A 72 3.12 9.75 0.85
CA VAL A 72 1.90 8.91 0.97
C VAL A 72 1.19 8.83 -0.37
N VAL A 73 0.86 7.61 -0.80
CA VAL A 73 0.00 7.34 -1.96
C VAL A 73 -1.26 6.63 -1.47
N SER A 74 -2.43 7.15 -1.85
CA SER A 74 -3.70 6.51 -1.49
C SER A 74 -4.17 5.56 -2.58
N VAL A 75 -4.54 4.33 -2.22
CA VAL A 75 -5.03 3.32 -3.18
C VAL A 75 -6.51 3.02 -2.93
N GLY A 76 -7.36 3.32 -3.92
CA GLY A 76 -8.81 3.13 -3.84
C GLY A 76 -9.57 4.22 -3.06
N LYS A 77 -10.88 4.35 -3.35
CA LYS A 77 -11.73 5.45 -2.86
C LYS A 77 -11.77 5.55 -1.33
N LYS A 78 -11.75 4.40 -0.64
CA LYS A 78 -11.75 4.30 0.82
C LYS A 78 -10.50 4.96 1.42
N ALA A 79 -9.31 4.58 0.96
CA ALA A 79 -8.05 5.18 1.42
C ALA A 79 -8.01 6.69 1.14
N LYS A 80 -8.42 7.14 -0.06
CA LYS A 80 -8.50 8.56 -0.40
C LYS A 80 -9.38 9.34 0.57
N SER A 81 -10.51 8.76 0.96
CA SER A 81 -11.43 9.37 1.93
C SER A 81 -10.82 9.46 3.32
N SER A 82 -10.15 8.41 3.79
CA SER A 82 -9.47 8.39 5.10
C SER A 82 -8.32 9.40 5.15
N CYS A 83 -7.46 9.47 4.13
CA CYS A 83 -6.40 10.47 4.05
C CYS A 83 -6.97 11.90 4.07
N ARG A 84 -8.07 12.15 3.34
CA ARG A 84 -8.74 13.47 3.35
C ARG A 84 -9.30 13.82 4.72
N LYS A 85 -9.94 12.88 5.42
CA LYS A 85 -10.47 13.09 6.78
C LYS A 85 -9.35 13.48 7.76
N LEU A 86 -8.20 12.80 7.68
CA LEU A 86 -7.02 13.05 8.51
C LEU A 86 -6.15 14.23 8.03
N ARG A 87 -6.51 14.88 6.91
CA ARG A 87 -5.69 15.92 6.27
C ARG A 87 -4.26 15.45 5.95
N ILE A 88 -4.07 14.15 5.71
CA ILE A 88 -2.80 13.59 5.25
C ILE A 88 -2.56 14.04 3.81
N LYS A 89 -1.41 14.68 3.57
CA LYS A 89 -0.99 15.08 2.22
C LYS A 89 -0.54 13.85 1.43
N THR A 90 -1.36 13.43 0.47
CA THR A 90 -0.99 12.39 -0.49
C THR A 90 -0.32 13.00 -1.71
N ILE A 91 0.76 12.40 -2.22
CA ILE A 91 1.40 12.82 -3.47
C ILE A 91 0.61 12.37 -4.70
N ALA A 92 -0.19 11.30 -4.56
CA ALA A 92 -1.01 10.75 -5.63
C ALA A 92 -2.16 9.88 -5.08
N HIS A 93 -3.10 9.57 -5.97
CA HIS A 93 -4.20 8.65 -5.73
C HIS A 93 -4.30 7.64 -6.87
N LEU A 94 -4.19 6.35 -6.53
CA LEU A 94 -4.34 5.24 -7.46
C LEU A 94 -5.73 4.61 -7.34
N ASN A 95 -6.25 4.10 -8.45
CA ASN A 95 -7.48 3.31 -8.48
C ASN A 95 -7.34 2.01 -7.68
N HIS A 96 -8.47 1.40 -7.33
CA HIS A 96 -8.41 0.11 -6.64
C HIS A 96 -7.87 -0.97 -7.61
N PRO A 97 -7.01 -1.91 -7.15
CA PRO A 97 -6.40 -2.95 -8.01
C PRO A 97 -7.41 -3.93 -8.65
N HIS A 98 -8.68 -3.85 -8.27
CA HIS A 98 -9.78 -4.50 -8.99
C HIS A 98 -9.84 -4.06 -10.47
N ARG A 99 -9.51 -2.80 -10.75
CA ARG A 99 -9.25 -2.25 -12.08
C ARG A 99 -7.75 -2.26 -12.36
N ALA A 100 -7.22 -3.47 -12.58
CA ALA A 100 -5.77 -3.71 -12.68
C ALA A 100 -5.09 -2.95 -13.82
N ASP A 101 -5.81 -2.75 -14.93
CA ASP A 101 -5.41 -1.92 -16.08
C ASP A 101 -5.07 -0.49 -15.63
N ILE A 102 -6.04 0.19 -15.02
CA ILE A 102 -5.90 1.58 -14.59
C ILE A 102 -4.90 1.70 -13.44
N PHE A 103 -4.92 0.76 -12.49
CA PHE A 103 -3.99 0.79 -11.36
C PHE A 103 -2.54 0.74 -11.84
N ARG A 104 -2.20 -0.17 -12.76
CA ARG A 104 -0.82 -0.31 -13.26
C ARG A 104 -0.38 0.92 -14.04
N GLU A 105 -1.22 1.42 -14.94
CA GLU A 105 -0.93 2.66 -15.68
C GLU A 105 -0.60 3.83 -14.74
N GLN A 106 -1.41 4.02 -13.70
CA GLN A 106 -1.19 5.08 -12.71
C GLN A 106 0.03 4.82 -11.83
N PHE A 107 0.30 3.56 -11.49
CA PHE A 107 1.45 3.16 -10.69
C PHE A 107 2.74 3.41 -11.46
N ASP A 108 2.84 2.95 -12.72
CA ASP A 108 4.01 3.08 -13.58
C ASP A 108 4.28 4.56 -13.92
N PHE A 109 3.23 5.36 -14.11
CA PHE A 109 3.37 6.81 -14.28
C PHE A 109 3.97 7.49 -13.03
N LEU A 110 3.56 7.05 -11.84
CA LEU A 110 4.02 7.62 -10.58
C LEU A 110 5.42 7.14 -10.18
N PHE A 111 5.73 5.89 -10.50
CA PHE A 111 6.97 5.20 -10.19
C PHE A 111 7.59 4.67 -11.49
N PRO A 112 8.08 5.56 -12.37
CA PRO A 112 8.69 5.12 -13.62
C PRO A 112 9.88 4.23 -13.29
N ASN A 113 9.85 3.02 -13.85
CA ASN A 113 10.85 1.99 -13.59
C ASN A 113 12.23 2.51 -14.04
N ARG A 114 13.08 2.87 -13.08
CA ARG A 114 14.45 3.32 -13.34
C ARG A 114 15.40 2.14 -13.40
N TYR A 115 15.11 1.18 -14.26
CA TYR A 115 16.07 0.13 -14.60
C TYR A 115 17.20 0.79 -15.40
N GLY A 116 18.28 1.20 -14.72
CA GLY A 116 19.49 1.72 -15.39
C GLY A 116 20.29 2.83 -14.68
N ASP A 117 19.76 3.50 -13.64
CA ASP A 117 20.43 4.69 -13.07
C ASP A 117 21.54 4.37 -12.04
N HIS A 118 21.98 3.12 -11.92
CA HIS A 118 23.06 2.71 -11.00
C HIS A 118 24.28 2.17 -11.75
N GLU A 119 24.91 3.02 -12.56
CA GLU A 119 26.30 2.80 -12.99
C GLU A 119 27.08 4.11 -13.04
N THR A 120 27.49 4.61 -11.86
CA THR A 120 28.62 5.55 -11.60
C THR A 120 28.59 5.78 -10.08
N THR A 121 29.60 5.59 -9.24
CA THR A 121 31.06 5.54 -9.40
C THR A 121 31.59 4.89 -8.12
N PHE A 122 32.34 3.79 -8.22
CA PHE A 122 33.35 3.46 -7.19
C PHE A 122 34.68 3.37 -7.94
N GLY A 123 35.36 4.51 -8.05
CA GLY A 123 36.74 4.54 -8.48
C GLY A 123 37.63 3.90 -7.41
N PRO A 124 38.69 3.16 -7.78
CA PRO A 124 39.63 2.65 -6.80
C PRO A 124 40.39 3.83 -6.18
N GLY A 125 40.36 3.90 -4.85
CA GLY A 125 41.09 4.89 -4.08
C GLY A 125 42.58 4.80 -4.37
N ALA A 126 43.19 5.93 -4.69
CA ALA A 126 44.62 6.12 -4.69
C ALA A 126 45.10 6.31 -3.24
N THR A 127 45.98 5.43 -2.79
CA THR A 127 47.01 5.69 -1.78
C THR A 127 48.30 5.06 -2.27
#